data_AF-A0A7Y6IWV4-F1
#
_entry.id   AF-A0A7Y6IWV4-F1
#
_cell.length_a   1.000
_cell.length_b   1.000
_cell.length_c   1.000
_cell.angle_alpha   90.00
_cell.angle_beta   90.00
_cell.angle_gamma   90.00
#
_symmetry.space_group_name_H-M   'P 1'
#
loop_
_entity.id
_entity.type
_entity.pdbx_description
1 polymer ?
#
loop_
_entity_poly.entity_id
_entity_poly.type
_entity_poly.pdbx_seq_one_letter_code
_entity_poly.pdbx_strand_id
1 'polypeptide(L)'
;MPINPNACPGICNRAARAAWTSYDQALADHADAMTAWLRLPGDDRGPQPVAPEQPGMPVHEGEPVWCRRCPSIIRHALGELDDIGALLAASVDGHRGAAMAGPNGVKPLDHRQLVEELDDLFGFLVSVEDAWRPARGYPPRPRRARGADARMRTVGWLLGQLDNILLDPWSVEVGLDILRWHRRLLRMTKSDPTARRSPIECPRCRERQVQRRDDGYYECGSCCRLLNEREHDREYAEQADQHQQQEELTAR
;
A
#
# COMPACT_ATOMS: atom_id res chain seq x y z
N MET A 1 -14.74 18.98 0.43
CA MET A 1 -14.68 19.31 1.88
C MET A 1 -13.23 19.65 2.21
N PRO A 2 -12.94 20.75 2.92
CA PRO A 2 -11.57 21.08 3.28
C PRO A 2 -11.01 19.98 4.19
N ILE A 3 -9.97 19.29 3.73
CA ILE A 3 -9.20 18.38 4.56
C ILE A 3 -8.49 19.24 5.62
N ASN A 4 -8.47 18.80 6.87
CA ASN A 4 -7.72 19.47 7.92
C ASN A 4 -6.27 19.68 7.41
N PRO A 5 -5.73 20.91 7.43
CA PRO A 5 -4.39 21.20 6.93
C PRO A 5 -3.29 20.31 7.54
N ASN A 6 -3.49 19.86 8.78
CA ASN A 6 -2.54 19.03 9.52
C ASN A 6 -2.82 17.52 9.36
N ALA A 7 -3.67 17.15 8.42
CA ALA A 7 -4.02 15.75 8.17
C ALA A 7 -2.91 15.04 7.42
N CYS A 8 -2.36 13.99 8.02
CA CYS A 8 -1.49 13.07 7.27
C CYS A 8 -2.23 12.48 6.05
N PRO A 9 -1.63 12.47 4.85
CA PRO A 9 -2.20 11.85 3.65
C PRO A 9 -2.34 10.32 3.76
N GLY A 10 -1.53 9.71 4.62
CA GLY A 10 -1.43 8.27 4.71
C GLY A 10 -2.59 7.59 5.42
N ILE A 11 -2.47 6.27 5.54
CA ILE A 11 -3.55 5.40 6.03
C ILE A 11 -4.00 5.68 7.47
N CYS A 12 -3.22 6.43 8.24
CA CYS A 12 -3.55 6.77 9.62
C CYS A 12 -4.69 7.78 9.73
N ASN A 13 -4.92 8.62 8.72
CA ASN A 13 -5.99 9.61 8.77
C ASN A 13 -7.23 9.13 8.00
N ARG A 14 -8.32 8.86 8.72
CA ARG A 14 -9.57 8.40 8.11
C ARG A 14 -10.17 9.44 7.16
N ALA A 15 -10.11 10.73 7.50
CA ALA A 15 -10.69 11.80 6.69
C ALA A 15 -9.91 11.97 5.38
N ALA A 16 -8.57 12.01 5.44
CA ALA A 16 -7.74 12.05 4.24
C ALA A 16 -7.98 10.83 3.35
N ARG A 17 -8.02 9.62 3.93
CA ARG A 17 -8.36 8.40 3.20
C ARG A 17 -9.72 8.48 2.51
N ALA A 18 -10.75 8.95 3.20
CA ALA A 18 -12.08 9.07 2.63
C ALA A 18 -12.11 10.06 1.45
N ALA A 19 -11.38 11.18 1.57
CA ALA A 19 -11.25 12.15 0.50
C ALA A 19 -10.52 11.58 -0.73
N TRP A 20 -9.42 10.86 -0.52
CA TRP A 20 -8.69 10.18 -1.61
C TRP A 20 -9.49 9.06 -2.25
N THR A 21 -10.20 8.23 -1.47
CA THR A 21 -11.12 7.22 -2.03
C THR A 21 -12.22 7.86 -2.86
N SER A 22 -12.78 8.99 -2.39
CA SER A 22 -13.79 9.73 -3.15
C SER A 22 -13.22 10.29 -4.47
N TYR A 23 -11.97 10.76 -4.46
CA TYR A 23 -11.30 11.24 -5.65
C TYR A 23 -10.97 10.12 -6.65
N ASP A 24 -10.42 8.99 -6.16
CA ASP A 24 -10.16 7.79 -6.99
C ASP A 24 -11.46 7.30 -7.65
N GLN A 25 -12.57 7.28 -6.92
CA GLN A 25 -13.88 6.93 -7.48
C GLN A 25 -14.33 7.95 -8.54
N ALA A 26 -14.21 9.24 -8.25
CA ALA A 26 -14.57 10.30 -9.20
C ALA A 26 -13.71 10.26 -10.47
N LEU A 27 -12.44 9.86 -10.39
CA LEU A 27 -11.57 9.63 -11.54
C LEU A 27 -12.05 8.46 -12.40
N ALA A 28 -12.47 7.36 -11.77
CA ALA A 28 -13.05 6.22 -12.48
C ALA A 28 -14.34 6.62 -13.20
N ASP A 29 -15.24 7.32 -12.50
CA ASP A 29 -16.50 7.83 -13.05
C ASP A 29 -16.24 8.81 -14.21
N HIS A 30 -15.21 9.66 -14.09
CA HIS A 30 -14.79 10.59 -15.15
C HIS A 30 -14.25 9.85 -16.38
N ALA A 31 -13.44 8.80 -16.19
CA ALA A 31 -12.92 8.00 -17.30
C ALA A 31 -14.06 7.29 -18.07
N ASP A 32 -15.05 6.77 -17.36
CA ASP A 32 -16.25 6.17 -17.95
C ASP A 32 -17.10 7.22 -18.69
N ALA A 33 -17.29 8.40 -18.08
CA ALA A 33 -17.99 9.52 -18.70
C ALA A 33 -17.29 10.03 -19.97
N MET A 34 -15.96 10.14 -19.95
CA MET A 34 -15.14 10.49 -21.11
C MET A 34 -15.26 9.45 -22.23
N THR A 35 -15.23 8.16 -21.87
CA THR A 35 -15.41 7.07 -22.84
C THR A 35 -16.80 7.12 -23.48
N ALA A 36 -17.85 7.38 -22.71
CA ALA A 36 -19.21 7.56 -23.21
C ALA A 36 -19.32 8.81 -24.11
N TRP A 37 -18.74 9.94 -23.69
CA TRP A 37 -18.73 11.19 -24.46
C TRP A 37 -18.02 11.04 -25.81
N LEU A 38 -16.88 10.34 -25.86
CA LEU A 38 -16.14 10.08 -27.10
C LEU A 38 -16.91 9.19 -28.10
N ARG A 39 -17.86 8.36 -27.64
CA ARG A 39 -18.70 7.51 -28.49
C ARG A 39 -19.83 8.28 -29.18
N LEU A 40 -20.21 9.44 -28.68
CA LEU A 40 -21.24 10.27 -29.31
C LEU A 40 -20.70 10.90 -30.61
N PRO A 41 -21.52 11.02 -31.67
CA PRO A 41 -21.15 11.73 -32.89
C PRO A 41 -21.00 13.24 -32.61
N GLY A 42 -20.15 13.92 -33.38
CA GLY A 42 -19.65 15.26 -33.07
C GLY A 42 -20.71 16.32 -32.75
N ASP A 43 -21.84 16.30 -33.47
CA ASP A 43 -22.92 17.27 -33.29
C ASP A 43 -23.79 17.00 -32.05
N ASP A 44 -23.76 15.77 -31.51
CA ASP A 44 -24.49 15.34 -30.31
C ASP A 44 -23.60 15.33 -29.06
N ARG A 45 -22.32 15.70 -29.18
CA ARG A 45 -21.43 15.80 -28.03
C ARG A 45 -21.81 17.03 -27.22
N GLY A 46 -22.46 16.79 -26.08
CA GLY A 46 -22.64 17.79 -25.04
C GLY A 46 -21.30 18.31 -24.48
N PRO A 47 -21.31 19.10 -23.39
CA PRO A 47 -20.08 19.58 -22.78
C PRO A 47 -19.18 18.42 -22.36
N GLN A 48 -17.86 18.59 -22.54
CA GLN A 48 -16.88 17.60 -22.14
C GLN A 48 -16.96 17.39 -20.61
N PRO A 49 -16.94 16.13 -20.12
CA PRO A 49 -16.87 15.83 -18.70
C PRO A 49 -15.68 16.55 -18.03
N VAL A 50 -15.97 17.33 -16.99
CA VAL A 50 -14.97 18.07 -16.22
C VAL A 50 -14.18 17.10 -15.35
N ALA A 51 -12.85 17.23 -15.37
CA ALA A 51 -11.97 16.39 -14.54
C ALA A 51 -12.23 16.67 -13.04
N PRO A 52 -12.23 15.64 -12.19
CA PRO A 52 -12.39 15.83 -10.76
C PRO A 52 -11.19 16.60 -10.17
N GLU A 53 -11.45 17.43 -9.16
CA GLU A 53 -10.40 18.19 -8.47
C GLU A 53 -9.66 17.28 -7.47
N GLN A 54 -8.32 17.28 -7.54
CA GLN A 54 -7.50 16.53 -6.61
C GLN A 54 -7.62 17.13 -5.21
N PRO A 55 -7.76 16.31 -4.15
CA PRO A 55 -7.80 16.81 -2.79
C PRO A 55 -6.48 17.51 -2.43
N GLY A 56 -6.52 18.84 -2.34
CA GLY A 56 -5.38 19.62 -1.88
C GLY A 56 -5.14 19.40 -0.39
N MET A 57 -3.88 19.13 -0.02
CA MET A 57 -3.40 19.27 1.35
C MET A 57 -2.41 20.43 1.36
N PRO A 58 -2.61 21.44 2.22
CA PRO A 58 -1.62 22.49 2.35
C PRO A 58 -0.35 21.87 2.91
N VAL A 59 0.72 21.93 2.12
CA VAL A 59 2.05 21.51 2.57
C VAL A 59 2.75 22.75 3.08
N HIS A 60 3.06 22.76 4.38
CA HIS A 60 3.89 23.80 4.97
C HIS A 60 5.36 23.42 4.77
N GLU A 61 6.15 24.33 4.21
CA GLU A 61 7.58 24.11 4.00
C GLU A 61 8.28 23.86 5.35
N GLY A 62 9.00 22.74 5.45
CA GLY A 62 9.67 22.31 6.68
C GLY A 62 8.82 21.46 7.63
N GLU A 63 7.50 21.35 7.41
CA GLU A 63 6.67 20.38 8.12
C GLU A 63 6.69 19.02 7.40
N PRO A 64 6.69 17.90 8.14
CA PRO A 64 6.68 16.59 7.52
C PRO A 64 5.34 16.35 6.83
N VAL A 65 5.37 16.16 5.51
CA VAL A 65 4.20 15.82 4.67
C VAL A 65 3.45 14.60 5.22
N TRP A 66 4.18 13.68 5.85
CA TRP A 66 3.66 12.45 6.43
C TRP A 66 3.80 12.44 7.96
N CYS A 67 2.81 11.92 8.68
CA CYS A 67 2.98 11.69 10.12
C CYS A 67 4.08 10.64 10.35
N ARG A 68 4.70 10.64 11.53
CA ARG A 68 5.80 9.73 11.90
C ARG A 68 5.55 8.24 11.61
N ARG A 69 4.29 7.78 11.63
CA ARG A 69 3.91 6.38 11.37
C ARG A 69 3.94 6.03 9.88
N CYS A 70 3.53 6.93 8.99
CA CYS A 70 3.37 6.62 7.58
C CYS A 70 4.68 6.36 6.82
N PRO A 71 5.79 7.09 7.04
CA PRO A 71 7.08 6.76 6.44
C PRO A 71 7.57 5.36 6.77
N SER A 72 7.30 4.87 7.99
CA SER A 72 7.64 3.49 8.37
C SER A 72 6.85 2.47 7.55
N ILE A 73 5.57 2.73 7.31
CA ILE A 73 4.69 1.84 6.52
C ILE A 73 5.09 1.87 5.06
N ILE A 74 5.36 3.05 4.50
CA ILE A 74 5.81 3.22 3.11
C ILE A 74 7.16 2.54 2.89
N ARG A 75 8.09 2.71 3.84
CA ARG A 75 9.39 2.04 3.82
C ARG A 75 9.25 0.53 3.80
N HIS A 76 8.43 -0.01 4.69
CA HIS A 76 8.18 -1.44 4.76
C HIS A 76 7.56 -1.95 3.45
N ALA A 77 6.51 -1.28 2.96
CA ALA A 77 5.88 -1.60 1.69
C ALA A 77 6.86 -1.58 0.52
N LEU A 78 7.71 -0.55 0.42
CA LEU A 78 8.74 -0.44 -0.63
C LEU A 78 9.77 -1.58 -0.54
N GLY A 79 10.19 -1.96 0.67
CA GLY A 79 11.10 -3.08 0.88
C GLY A 79 10.52 -4.42 0.43
N GLU A 80 9.24 -4.66 0.73
CA GLU A 80 8.57 -5.92 0.36
C GLU A 80 8.24 -6.03 -1.13
N LEU A 81 8.25 -4.94 -1.90
CA LEU A 81 7.89 -5.00 -3.33
C LEU A 81 8.79 -5.95 -4.14
N ASP A 82 10.08 -6.03 -3.81
CA ASP A 82 10.98 -6.95 -4.51
C ASP A 82 10.74 -8.42 -4.12
N ASP A 83 10.54 -8.68 -2.83
CA ASP A 83 10.22 -10.01 -2.32
C ASP A 83 8.90 -10.53 -2.92
N ILE A 84 7.86 -9.68 -2.93
CA ILE A 84 6.57 -10.01 -3.54
C ILE A 84 6.74 -10.25 -5.05
N GLY A 85 7.54 -9.41 -5.73
CA GLY A 85 7.84 -9.59 -7.15
C GLY A 85 8.57 -10.91 -7.45
N ALA A 86 9.52 -11.31 -6.60
CA ALA A 86 10.21 -12.60 -6.69
C ALA A 86 9.26 -13.78 -6.45
N LEU A 87 8.38 -13.69 -5.45
CA LEU A 87 7.37 -14.72 -5.17
C LEU A 87 6.40 -14.90 -6.34
N LEU A 88 5.97 -13.79 -6.97
CA LEU A 88 5.12 -13.84 -8.15
C LEU A 88 5.85 -14.49 -9.33
N ALA A 89 7.10 -14.08 -9.62
CA ALA A 89 7.88 -14.66 -10.70
C ALA A 89 8.04 -16.19 -10.52
N ALA A 90 8.43 -16.62 -9.31
CA ALA A 90 8.55 -18.04 -8.98
C ALA A 90 7.23 -18.83 -9.09
N SER A 91 6.08 -18.17 -8.93
CA SER A 91 4.77 -18.81 -9.08
C SER A 91 4.46 -19.19 -10.53
N VAL A 92 5.00 -18.44 -11.49
CA VAL A 92 4.75 -18.68 -12.92
C VAL A 92 5.71 -19.69 -13.53
N ASP A 93 6.93 -19.80 -13.00
CA ASP A 93 7.92 -20.80 -13.43
C ASP A 93 7.53 -22.25 -13.08
N GLY A 94 6.36 -22.47 -12.47
CA GLY A 94 5.87 -23.80 -12.09
C GLY A 94 6.58 -24.40 -10.88
N HIS A 95 7.48 -23.66 -10.23
CA HIS A 95 8.20 -24.10 -9.03
C HIS A 95 7.29 -24.26 -7.80
N ARG A 96 6.13 -23.58 -7.78
CA ARG A 96 5.03 -23.90 -6.87
C ARG A 96 4.15 -24.92 -7.57
N GLY A 97 4.38 -26.20 -7.29
CA GLY A 97 3.73 -27.34 -7.95
C GLY A 97 2.27 -27.07 -8.29
N ALA A 98 1.90 -27.32 -9.55
CA ALA A 98 0.66 -26.94 -10.21
C ALA A 98 -0.61 -27.05 -9.33
N ALA A 99 -0.88 -26.03 -8.53
CA ALA A 99 -2.16 -25.87 -7.86
C ALA A 99 -3.15 -25.38 -8.92
N MET A 100 -3.72 -26.34 -9.67
CA MET A 100 -4.62 -26.16 -10.81
C MET A 100 -5.85 -25.28 -10.52
N ALA A 101 -6.19 -25.02 -9.26
CA ALA A 101 -7.11 -23.98 -8.86
C ALA A 101 -6.83 -23.60 -7.41
N GLY A 102 -6.77 -22.29 -7.12
CA GLY A 102 -6.79 -21.84 -5.74
C GLY A 102 -8.13 -22.22 -5.08
N PRO A 103 -8.20 -22.27 -3.73
CA PRO A 103 -9.40 -22.68 -2.98
C PRO A 103 -10.69 -21.91 -3.29
N ASN A 104 -10.61 -20.81 -4.06
CA ASN A 104 -11.73 -19.96 -4.45
C ASN A 104 -12.03 -19.94 -5.96
N GLY A 105 -11.49 -20.88 -6.75
CA GLY A 105 -11.74 -20.94 -8.20
C GLY A 105 -11.17 -19.77 -9.02
N VAL A 106 -10.35 -18.90 -8.40
CA VAL A 106 -9.71 -17.78 -9.08
C VAL A 106 -8.63 -18.31 -10.02
N LYS A 107 -8.80 -18.06 -11.32
CA LYS A 107 -7.86 -18.46 -12.39
C LYS A 107 -6.42 -18.08 -12.02
N PRO A 108 -5.42 -18.96 -12.26
CA PRO A 108 -4.01 -18.57 -12.13
C PRO A 108 -3.73 -17.34 -12.99
N LEU A 109 -2.83 -16.49 -12.51
CA LEU A 109 -2.43 -15.30 -13.26
C LEU A 109 -1.71 -15.76 -14.52
N ASP A 110 -2.00 -15.12 -15.65
CA ASP A 110 -1.30 -15.42 -16.90
C ASP A 110 0.15 -14.90 -16.84
N HIS A 111 1.11 -15.65 -17.41
CA HIS A 111 2.53 -15.28 -17.38
C HIS A 111 2.76 -13.89 -17.97
N ARG A 112 2.12 -13.63 -19.11
CA ARG A 112 2.21 -12.35 -19.80
C ARG A 112 1.71 -11.20 -18.92
N GLN A 113 0.55 -11.38 -18.29
CA GLN A 113 -0.01 -10.37 -17.38
C GLN A 113 0.93 -10.09 -16.21
N LEU A 114 1.58 -11.12 -15.65
CA LEU A 114 2.56 -10.90 -14.58
C LEU A 114 3.76 -10.09 -15.06
N VAL A 115 4.31 -10.43 -16.22
CA VAL A 115 5.48 -9.72 -16.77
C VAL A 115 5.13 -8.25 -17.02
N GLU A 116 3.96 -7.97 -17.60
CA GLU A 116 3.46 -6.60 -17.81
C GLU A 116 3.35 -5.83 -16.48
N GLU A 117 2.78 -6.45 -15.43
CA GLU A 117 2.65 -5.85 -14.09
C GLU A 117 3.99 -5.55 -13.42
N LEU A 118 4.98 -6.45 -13.56
CA LEU A 118 6.32 -6.25 -12.99
C LEU A 118 7.12 -5.21 -13.77
N ASP A 119 6.93 -5.13 -15.08
CA ASP A 119 7.52 -4.08 -15.93
C ASP A 119 6.91 -2.71 -15.61
N ASP A 120 5.59 -2.63 -15.41
CA ASP A 120 4.90 -1.40 -14.98
C ASP A 120 5.37 -0.94 -13.60
N LEU A 121 5.52 -1.86 -12.64
CA LEU A 121 6.14 -1.56 -11.34
C LEU A 121 7.54 -0.99 -11.52
N PHE A 122 8.37 -1.64 -12.35
CA PHE A 122 9.74 -1.17 -12.58
C PHE A 122 9.75 0.22 -13.25
N GLY A 123 8.84 0.46 -14.20
CA GLY A 123 8.64 1.77 -14.84
C GLY A 123 8.31 2.85 -13.82
N PHE A 124 7.40 2.58 -12.89
CA PHE A 124 7.09 3.47 -11.76
C PHE A 124 8.31 3.74 -10.88
N LEU A 125 9.03 2.70 -10.42
CA LEU A 125 10.19 2.89 -9.55
C LEU A 125 11.29 3.72 -10.24
N VAL A 126 11.49 3.50 -11.54
CA VAL A 126 12.43 4.27 -12.36
C VAL A 126 11.98 5.72 -12.51
N SER A 127 10.69 6.00 -12.74
CA SER A 127 10.22 7.37 -12.85
C SER A 127 10.42 8.16 -11.56
N VAL A 128 10.25 7.53 -10.40
CA VAL A 128 10.56 8.13 -9.08
C VAL A 128 12.06 8.41 -8.94
N GLU A 129 12.95 7.46 -9.29
CA GLU A 129 14.40 7.67 -9.25
C GLU A 129 14.84 8.78 -10.21
N ASP A 130 14.31 8.79 -11.43
CA ASP A 130 14.67 9.77 -12.48
C ASP A 130 14.11 11.17 -12.17
N ALA A 131 12.98 11.29 -11.47
CA ALA A 131 12.47 12.58 -10.97
C ALA A 131 13.28 13.10 -9.78
N TRP A 132 13.69 12.22 -8.85
CA TRP A 132 14.37 12.63 -7.62
C TRP A 132 15.83 13.03 -7.84
N ARG A 133 16.55 12.33 -8.72
CA ARG A 133 17.96 12.60 -9.02
C ARG A 133 18.24 14.06 -9.40
N PRO A 134 17.60 14.65 -10.43
CA PRO A 134 17.85 16.03 -10.82
C PRO A 134 17.40 17.03 -9.74
N ALA A 135 16.30 16.76 -9.03
CA ALA A 135 15.83 17.60 -7.92
C ALA A 135 16.88 17.76 -6.80
N ARG A 136 17.77 16.77 -6.63
CA ARG A 136 18.87 16.79 -5.65
C ARG A 136 20.26 16.96 -6.25
N GLY A 137 20.36 17.22 -7.56
CA GLY A 137 21.65 17.37 -8.25
C GLY A 137 22.48 16.09 -8.32
N TYR A 138 21.86 14.91 -8.17
CA TYR A 138 22.53 13.63 -8.35
C TYR A 138 22.80 13.36 -9.84
N PRO A 139 23.86 12.60 -10.18
CA PRO A 139 24.09 12.16 -11.55
C PRO A 139 22.91 11.32 -12.07
N PRO A 140 22.71 11.26 -13.40
CA PRO A 140 21.65 10.44 -13.98
C PRO A 140 21.81 8.97 -13.58
N ARG A 141 20.69 8.24 -13.59
CA ARG A 141 20.68 6.81 -13.26
C ARG A 141 21.65 6.04 -14.17
N PRO A 142 22.49 5.15 -13.63
CA PRO A 142 23.34 4.31 -14.46
C PRO A 142 22.49 3.40 -15.35
N ARG A 143 22.98 3.07 -16.55
CA ARG A 143 22.29 2.13 -17.43
C ARG A 143 22.24 0.75 -16.75
N ARG A 144 21.02 0.23 -16.55
CA ARG A 144 20.76 -1.11 -16.02
C ARG A 144 19.97 -1.89 -17.08
N ALA A 145 20.29 -3.17 -17.29
CA ALA A 145 19.41 -4.06 -18.05
C ALA A 145 18.06 -4.18 -17.33
N ARG A 146 16.96 -4.46 -18.03
CA ARG A 146 15.65 -4.69 -17.38
C ARG A 146 15.65 -6.03 -16.63
N GLY A 147 14.75 -6.18 -15.66
CA GLY A 147 14.54 -7.43 -14.92
C GLY A 147 14.73 -7.29 -13.41
N ALA A 148 14.81 -8.43 -12.72
CA ALA A 148 14.80 -8.52 -11.26
C ALA A 148 15.98 -7.78 -10.59
N ASP A 149 17.23 -7.95 -11.04
CA ASP A 149 18.39 -7.24 -10.49
C ASP A 149 18.24 -5.72 -10.61
N ALA A 150 17.71 -5.25 -11.74
CA ALA A 150 17.48 -3.84 -11.98
C ALA A 150 16.48 -3.25 -10.97
N ARG A 151 15.37 -3.97 -10.76
CA ARG A 151 14.32 -3.61 -9.82
C ARG A 151 14.85 -3.61 -8.40
N MET A 152 15.53 -4.68 -7.96
CA MET A 152 16.14 -4.79 -6.64
C MET A 152 17.09 -3.62 -6.35
N ARG A 153 17.95 -3.25 -7.32
CA ARG A 153 18.86 -2.10 -7.18
C ARG A 153 18.10 -0.77 -7.09
N THR A 154 17.04 -0.59 -7.88
CA THR A 154 16.21 0.61 -7.80
C THR A 154 15.49 0.71 -6.46
N VAL A 155 14.91 -0.38 -5.96
CA VAL A 155 14.28 -0.45 -4.63
C VAL A 155 15.30 -0.12 -3.53
N GLY A 156 16.48 -0.74 -3.55
CA GLY A 156 17.54 -0.46 -2.58
C GLY A 156 18.01 1.00 -2.59
N TRP A 157 18.15 1.60 -3.78
CA TRP A 157 18.49 3.02 -3.90
C TRP A 157 17.37 3.92 -3.35
N LEU A 158 16.12 3.64 -3.70
CA LEU A 158 14.96 4.40 -3.22
C LEU A 158 14.81 4.30 -1.70
N LEU A 159 14.99 3.12 -1.10
CA LEU A 159 14.98 2.95 0.36
C LEU A 159 16.01 3.83 1.06
N GLY A 160 17.21 3.96 0.48
CA GLY A 160 18.26 4.84 1.00
C GLY A 160 17.94 6.34 0.87
N GLN A 161 17.05 6.72 -0.04
CA GLN A 161 16.63 8.11 -0.26
C GLN A 161 15.24 8.43 0.31
N LEU A 162 14.50 7.42 0.77
CA LEU A 162 13.06 7.53 1.02
C LEU A 162 12.71 8.60 2.05
N ASP A 163 13.46 8.73 3.14
CA ASP A 163 13.17 9.78 4.13
C ASP A 163 13.26 11.18 3.53
N ASN A 164 14.25 11.43 2.66
CA ASN A 164 14.40 12.73 2.01
C ASN A 164 13.32 12.94 0.94
N ILE A 165 12.93 11.87 0.22
CA ILE A 165 11.83 11.92 -0.74
C ILE A 165 10.54 12.30 -0.01
N LEU A 166 10.23 11.66 1.11
CA LEU A 166 8.99 11.89 1.86
C LEU A 166 8.91 13.25 2.57
N LEU A 167 9.99 14.03 2.59
CA LEU A 167 9.94 15.43 3.04
C LEU A 167 9.45 16.40 1.96
N ASP A 168 9.43 15.97 0.70
CA ASP A 168 9.06 16.80 -0.42
C ASP A 168 7.53 16.80 -0.64
N PRO A 169 6.87 17.95 -0.89
CA PRO A 169 5.45 18.02 -1.23
C PRO A 169 4.96 17.03 -2.30
N TRP A 170 5.73 16.79 -3.38
CA TRP A 170 5.30 15.86 -4.44
C TRP A 170 5.31 14.38 -4.00
N SER A 171 5.92 14.09 -2.85
CA SER A 171 6.04 12.73 -2.32
C SER A 171 4.72 12.10 -1.91
N VAL A 172 3.64 12.89 -1.77
CA VAL A 172 2.29 12.39 -1.47
C VAL A 172 1.90 11.29 -2.46
N GLU A 173 2.06 11.57 -3.75
CA GLU A 173 1.70 10.64 -4.82
C GLU A 173 2.60 9.40 -4.78
N VAL A 174 3.91 9.58 -4.62
CA VAL A 174 4.88 8.48 -4.49
C VAL A 174 4.53 7.53 -3.36
N GLY A 175 4.27 8.07 -2.16
CA GLY A 175 3.95 7.25 -1.00
C GLY A 175 2.64 6.50 -1.18
N LEU A 176 1.63 7.13 -1.78
CA LEU A 176 0.36 6.47 -2.09
C LEU A 176 0.52 5.37 -3.16
N ASP A 177 1.32 5.62 -4.19
CA ASP A 177 1.58 4.66 -5.27
C ASP A 177 2.39 3.47 -4.79
N ILE A 178 3.39 3.66 -3.91
CA ILE A 178 4.10 2.55 -3.26
C ILE A 178 3.10 1.64 -2.52
N LEU A 179 2.20 2.23 -1.73
CA LEU A 179 1.18 1.48 -0.98
C LEU A 179 0.13 0.84 -1.91
N ARG A 180 -0.13 1.42 -3.08
CA ARG A 180 -1.03 0.87 -4.10
C ARG A 180 -0.39 -0.33 -4.80
N TRP A 181 0.86 -0.21 -5.24
CA TRP A 181 1.65 -1.29 -5.82
C TRP A 181 1.79 -2.46 -4.86
N HIS A 182 2.13 -2.19 -3.60
CA HIS A 182 2.26 -3.21 -2.56
C HIS A 182 0.97 -4.02 -2.41
N ARG A 183 -0.17 -3.35 -2.20
CA ARG A 183 -1.49 -4.02 -2.11
C ARG A 183 -1.91 -4.72 -3.39
N ARG A 184 -1.55 -4.18 -4.56
CA ARG A 184 -1.85 -4.79 -5.86
C ARG A 184 -1.11 -6.13 -5.99
N LEU A 185 0.20 -6.12 -5.82
CA LEU A 185 1.02 -7.32 -5.96
C LEU A 185 0.76 -8.35 -4.86
N LEU A 186 0.53 -7.91 -3.62
CA LEU A 186 0.18 -8.82 -2.53
C LEU A 186 -1.12 -9.59 -2.81
N ARG A 187 -2.13 -8.94 -3.39
CA ARG A 187 -3.36 -9.64 -3.82
C ARG A 187 -3.09 -10.67 -4.92
N MET A 188 -2.09 -10.45 -5.78
CA MET A 188 -1.74 -11.35 -6.87
C MET A 188 -1.00 -12.61 -6.39
N THR A 189 -0.25 -12.54 -5.28
CA THR A 189 0.52 -13.71 -4.80
C THR A 189 -0.38 -14.84 -4.32
N LYS A 190 -1.67 -14.57 -4.06
CA LYS A 190 -2.63 -15.49 -3.41
C LYS A 190 -2.07 -16.11 -2.11
N SER A 191 -0.99 -15.52 -1.60
CA SER A 191 -0.25 -15.92 -0.41
C SER A 191 -0.57 -14.96 0.71
N ASP A 192 -1.73 -14.28 0.65
CA ASP A 192 -2.31 -13.79 1.89
C ASP A 192 -2.78 -15.07 2.58
N PRO A 193 -2.04 -15.57 3.59
CA PRO A 193 -2.64 -16.59 4.42
C PRO A 193 -3.97 -16.05 4.90
N THR A 194 -4.88 -16.93 5.25
CA THR A 194 -6.04 -16.48 6.01
C THR A 194 -5.52 -15.96 7.35
N ALA A 195 -5.07 -14.70 7.34
CA ALA A 195 -4.50 -14.00 8.47
C ALA A 195 -5.65 -13.83 9.42
N ARG A 196 -5.79 -14.81 10.33
CA ARG A 196 -6.86 -14.82 11.30
C ARG A 196 -6.60 -13.64 12.21
N ARG A 197 -7.49 -12.65 12.14
CA ARG A 197 -7.47 -11.54 13.08
C ARG A 197 -7.63 -12.12 14.48
N SER A 198 -6.69 -11.80 15.35
CA SER A 198 -6.84 -12.04 16.77
C SER A 198 -7.78 -10.97 17.35
N PRO A 199 -8.67 -11.32 18.29
CA PRO A 199 -9.54 -10.35 18.94
C PRO A 199 -8.80 -9.44 19.92
N ILE A 200 -7.52 -9.71 20.25
CA ILE A 200 -6.77 -8.93 21.23
C ILE A 200 -6.34 -7.57 20.69
N GLU A 201 -6.25 -6.60 21.59
CA GLU A 201 -5.56 -5.34 21.38
C GLU A 201 -4.05 -5.54 21.46
N CYS A 202 -3.30 -4.84 20.61
CA CYS A 202 -1.85 -4.89 20.68
C CYS A 202 -1.35 -4.31 22.02
N PRO A 203 -0.53 -5.04 22.80
CA PRO A 203 -0.03 -4.55 24.10
C PRO A 203 0.86 -3.31 24.02
N ARG A 204 1.40 -2.99 22.83
CA ARG A 204 2.24 -1.79 22.63
C ARG A 204 1.44 -0.55 22.25
N CYS A 205 0.46 -0.68 21.35
CA CYS A 205 -0.25 0.47 20.77
C CYS A 205 -1.76 0.46 20.99
N ARG A 206 -2.30 -0.58 21.65
CA ARG A 206 -3.72 -0.78 21.97
C ARG A 206 -4.65 -0.88 20.76
N GLU A 207 -4.10 -1.07 19.56
CA GLU A 207 -4.88 -1.22 18.33
C GLU A 207 -5.33 -2.68 18.12
N ARG A 208 -6.60 -2.87 17.76
CA ARG A 208 -7.22 -4.19 17.44
C ARG A 208 -6.86 -4.68 16.04
N GLN A 209 -5.57 -4.73 15.75
CA GLN A 209 -5.03 -5.10 14.43
C GLN A 209 -4.00 -6.23 14.55
N VAL A 210 -4.11 -7.10 15.55
CA VAL A 210 -3.24 -8.26 15.71
C VAL A 210 -3.70 -9.38 14.77
N GLN A 211 -2.79 -9.94 13.98
CA GLN A 211 -3.09 -10.97 12.98
C GLN A 211 -2.05 -12.09 13.07
N ARG A 212 -2.49 -13.34 12.94
CA ARG A 212 -1.57 -14.47 12.86
C ARG A 212 -0.92 -14.55 11.47
N ARG A 213 0.40 -14.67 11.44
CA ARG A 213 1.24 -14.88 10.24
C ARG A 213 1.53 -16.38 10.06
N ASP A 214 1.99 -16.77 8.88
CA ASP A 214 2.27 -18.17 8.52
C ASP A 214 3.44 -18.80 9.27
N ASP A 215 4.36 -17.96 9.75
CA ASP A 215 5.50 -18.35 10.58
C ASP A 215 5.09 -18.72 12.02
N GLY A 216 3.80 -18.66 12.35
CA GLY A 216 3.26 -18.95 13.67
C GLY A 216 3.27 -17.78 14.63
N TYR A 217 3.79 -16.61 14.23
CA TYR A 217 3.78 -15.40 15.06
C TYR A 217 2.50 -14.60 14.86
N TYR A 218 2.22 -13.72 15.82
CA TYR A 218 1.17 -12.72 15.74
C TYR A 218 1.80 -11.35 15.54
N GLU A 219 1.34 -10.60 14.54
CA GLU A 219 1.84 -9.26 14.26
C GLU A 219 0.74 -8.22 14.41
N CYS A 220 1.04 -7.12 15.08
CA CYS A 220 0.19 -5.94 15.06
C CYS A 220 0.36 -5.17 13.75
N GLY A 221 -0.69 -5.11 12.92
CA GLY A 221 -0.69 -4.32 11.67
C GLY A 221 -0.56 -2.80 11.88
N SER A 222 -0.61 -2.31 13.12
CA SER A 222 -0.45 -0.89 13.43
C SER A 222 0.99 -0.48 13.73
N CYS A 223 1.65 -1.22 14.64
CA CYS A 223 2.98 -0.90 15.14
C CYS A 223 4.05 -1.96 14.83
N CYS A 224 3.68 -2.99 14.06
CA CYS A 224 4.52 -4.13 13.66
C CYS A 224 5.15 -4.88 14.85
N ARG A 225 4.54 -4.79 16.04
CA ARG A 225 4.97 -5.62 17.18
C ARG A 225 4.64 -7.07 16.86
N LEU A 226 5.69 -7.90 16.85
CA LEU A 226 5.58 -9.35 16.83
C LEU A 226 5.35 -9.86 18.25
N LEU A 227 4.48 -10.86 18.35
CA LEU A 227 4.12 -11.61 19.55
C LEU A 227 4.29 -13.08 19.20
N ASN A 228 4.98 -13.83 20.05
CA ASN A 228 4.92 -15.29 19.95
C ASN A 228 3.58 -15.82 20.51
N GLU A 229 3.28 -17.10 20.27
CA GLU A 229 2.02 -17.73 20.71
C GLU A 229 1.80 -17.61 22.24
N ARG A 230 2.85 -17.82 23.05
CA ARG A 230 2.75 -17.70 24.52
C ARG A 230 2.43 -16.28 24.98
N GLU A 231 3.06 -15.28 24.37
CA GLU A 231 2.76 -13.88 24.66
C GLU A 231 1.34 -13.51 24.25
N HIS A 232 0.92 -13.95 23.05
CA HIS A 232 -0.44 -13.76 22.57
C HIS A 232 -1.48 -14.35 23.54
N ASP A 233 -1.28 -15.60 23.99
CA ASP A 233 -2.25 -16.29 24.84
C ASP A 233 -2.36 -15.66 26.23
N ARG A 234 -1.23 -15.17 26.77
CA ARG A 234 -1.23 -14.39 28.02
C ARG A 234 -2.05 -13.10 27.87
N GLU A 235 -1.78 -12.34 26.81
CA GLU A 235 -2.49 -11.08 26.54
C GLU A 235 -3.98 -11.31 26.27
N TYR A 236 -4.32 -12.44 25.62
CA TYR A 236 -5.71 -12.85 25.41
C TYR A 236 -6.43 -13.09 26.74
N ALA A 237 -5.81 -13.86 27.66
CA ALA A 237 -6.39 -14.14 28.97
C ALA A 237 -6.56 -12.84 29.79
N GLU A 238 -5.52 -12.00 29.86
CA GLU A 238 -5.55 -10.75 30.63
C GLU A 238 -6.63 -9.78 30.11
N GLN A 239 -6.82 -9.68 28.79
CA GLN A 239 -7.85 -8.82 28.21
C GLN A 239 -9.26 -9.40 28.37
N ALA A 240 -9.42 -10.72 28.32
CA ALA A 240 -10.70 -11.37 28.60
C ALA A 240 -11.15 -11.12 30.04
N ASP A 241 -10.23 -11.23 31.02
CA ASP A 241 -10.51 -10.96 32.42
C ASP A 241 -10.88 -9.49 32.66
N GLN A 242 -10.18 -8.55 32.00
CA GLN A 242 -10.50 -7.11 32.07
C GLN A 242 -11.90 -6.81 31.51
N HIS A 243 -12.26 -7.44 30.38
CA HIS A 243 -13.59 -7.28 29.77
C HIS A 243 -14.70 -7.79 30.70
N GLN A 244 -14.52 -8.95 31.35
CA GLN A 244 -15.48 -9.49 32.31
C GLN A 244 -15.66 -8.57 33.53
N GLN A 245 -14.56 -8.08 34.11
CA GLN A 245 -14.61 -7.15 35.25
C GLN A 245 -15.31 -5.83 34.89
N GLN A 246 -15.09 -5.33 33.67
CA GLN A 246 -15.74 -4.13 33.19
C GLN A 246 -17.25 -4.34 33.02
N GLU A 247 -17.67 -5.48 32.47
CA GLU A 247 -19.08 -5.85 32.34
C GLU A 247 -19.78 -5.93 33.71
N GLU A 248 -19.15 -6.57 34.70
CA GLU A 248 -19.67 -6.66 36.07
C GLU A 248 -19.83 -5.29 36.74
N LEU A 249 -18.89 -4.36 36.50
CA LEU A 249 -18.96 -3.00 37.03
C LEU A 249 -20.08 -2.19 36.37
N THR A 250 -20.32 -2.38 35.06
CA THR A 250 -21.39 -1.68 34.35
C THR A 250 -22.80 -2.20 34.65
N ALA A 251 -22.92 -3.41 35.21
CA ALA A 251 -24.20 -4.02 35.56
C ALA A 251 -24.72 -3.63 36.95
N ARG A 252 -23.91 -2.95 37.78
CA ARG A 252 -24.27 -2.48 39.12
C ARG A 252 -24.70 -1.02 39.11
#